data_AF-A0A6L3XJP7-F1
#
_entry.id   AF-A0A6L3XJP7-F1
#
_cell.length_a   1.000
_cell.length_b   1.000
_cell.length_c   1.000
_cell.angle_alpha   90.00
_cell.angle_beta   90.00
_cell.angle_gamma   90.00
#
_symmetry.space_group_name_H-M   'P 1'
#
loop_
_entity.id
_entity.type
_entity.pdbx_description
1 polymer ?
#
loop_
_entity_poly.entity_id
_entity_poly.type
_entity_poly.pdbx_seq_one_letter_code
_entity_poly.pdbx_strand_id
1 'polypeptide(L)'
;RQHGMMANIGFKPTTGTGPLTGKVIALAARELWEGMTAPLLSSFDIDALEAAQAAVPELPRGLLLDEWREDWRALATRLGCVSIHLNHKLLDEARVTLLKEAGLHILVYTVNKPQRAAELLRWGVDSICTDAIDQIGPNFIY
;
A
#
# COMPACT_ATOMS: atom_id res chain seq x y z
N ARG A 1 3.06 -17.67 -9.22
CA ARG A 1 4.15 -18.26 -10.05
C ARG A 1 3.81 -18.29 -11.53
N GLN A 2 2.75 -18.98 -11.97
CA GLN A 2 2.40 -19.14 -13.39
C GLN A 2 2.28 -17.82 -14.18
N HIS A 3 1.75 -16.75 -13.57
CA HIS A 3 1.50 -15.48 -14.24
C HIS A 3 2.60 -14.41 -14.05
N GLY A 4 3.69 -14.72 -13.32
CA GLY A 4 4.76 -13.74 -13.06
C GLY A 4 4.35 -12.47 -12.31
N MET A 5 3.19 -12.48 -11.64
CA MET A 5 2.67 -11.31 -10.92
C MET A 5 3.24 -11.19 -9.49
N MET A 6 3.40 -9.94 -9.05
CA MET A 6 3.60 -9.56 -7.65
C MET A 6 2.26 -9.30 -6.98
N ALA A 7 2.23 -9.22 -5.65
CA ALA A 7 0.98 -9.05 -4.89
C ALA A 7 1.09 -7.96 -3.81
N ASN A 8 0.07 -7.10 -3.77
CA ASN A 8 -0.28 -6.29 -2.59
C ASN A 8 -1.46 -6.96 -1.88
N ILE A 9 -1.21 -7.53 -0.70
CA ILE A 9 -2.23 -8.16 0.13
C ILE A 9 -2.85 -7.06 1.01
N GLY A 10 -3.91 -6.44 0.51
CA GLY A 10 -4.74 -5.49 1.25
C GLY A 10 -5.70 -6.21 2.19
N PHE A 11 -5.26 -6.54 3.41
CA PHE A 11 -6.07 -7.33 4.33
C PHE A 11 -7.03 -6.46 5.14
N LYS A 12 -8.23 -7.01 5.37
CA LYS A 12 -9.33 -6.35 6.05
C LYS A 12 -9.83 -7.26 7.17
N PRO A 13 -9.33 -7.09 8.41
CA PRO A 13 -9.77 -7.88 9.54
C PRO A 13 -11.27 -7.78 9.76
N THR A 14 -11.90 -8.85 10.26
CA THR A 14 -13.22 -8.75 10.89
C THR A 14 -13.08 -7.82 12.09
N THR A 15 -14.03 -6.91 12.31
CA THR A 15 -13.99 -5.94 13.42
C THR A 15 -13.63 -6.62 14.74
N GLY A 16 -12.62 -6.10 15.45
CA GLY A 16 -12.11 -6.64 16.71
C GLY A 16 -11.08 -7.77 16.57
N THR A 17 -10.72 -8.18 15.35
CA THR A 17 -9.74 -9.26 15.11
C THR A 17 -8.42 -8.78 14.49
N GLY A 18 -8.16 -7.46 14.52
CA GLY A 18 -6.98 -6.82 13.92
C GLY A 18 -5.66 -7.55 14.24
N PRO A 19 -5.26 -7.66 15.51
CA PRO A 19 -4.02 -8.32 15.89
C PRO A 19 -3.91 -9.77 15.42
N LEU A 20 -4.98 -10.56 15.57
CA LEU A 20 -4.99 -11.97 15.15
C LEU A 20 -4.82 -12.08 13.62
N THR A 21 -5.59 -11.28 12.88
CA THR A 21 -5.58 -11.27 11.41
C THR A 21 -4.20 -10.86 10.89
N GLY A 22 -3.63 -9.77 11.42
CA GLY A 22 -2.31 -9.29 11.02
C GLY A 22 -1.21 -10.33 11.23
N LYS A 23 -1.18 -10.96 12.41
CA LYS A 23 -0.23 -12.04 12.71
C LYS A 23 -0.37 -13.23 11.77
N VAL A 24 -1.60 -13.72 11.58
CA VAL A 24 -1.86 -14.93 10.76
C VAL A 24 -1.53 -14.67 9.30
N ILE A 25 -1.94 -13.51 8.76
CA ILE A 25 -1.66 -13.15 7.37
C ILE A 25 -0.16 -12.97 7.13
N ALA A 26 0.56 -12.32 8.05
CA ALA A 26 2.00 -12.16 7.92
C ALA A 26 2.74 -13.51 7.87
N LEU A 27 2.41 -14.43 8.79
CA LEU A 27 2.98 -15.77 8.83
C LEU A 27 2.65 -16.57 7.57
N ALA A 28 1.39 -16.56 7.15
CA ALA A 28 0.94 -17.23 5.93
C ALA A 28 1.61 -16.65 4.69
N ALA A 29 1.75 -15.33 4.60
CA ALA A 29 2.43 -14.67 3.49
C ALA A 29 3.90 -15.08 3.42
N ARG A 30 4.62 -15.14 4.56
CA ARG A 30 6.01 -15.59 4.59
C ARG A 30 6.18 -17.00 4.03
N GLU A 31 5.33 -17.93 4.48
CA GLU A 31 5.38 -19.33 4.04
C GLU A 31 4.99 -19.47 2.56
N LEU A 32 3.87 -18.89 2.16
CA LEU A 32 3.33 -19.05 0.80
C LEU A 32 4.16 -18.31 -0.27
N TRP A 33 4.91 -17.28 0.13
CA TRP A 33 5.80 -16.52 -0.76
C TRP A 33 7.28 -16.91 -0.70
N GLU A 34 7.63 -18.02 -0.05
CA GLU A 34 9.01 -18.48 -0.01
C GLU A 34 9.59 -18.67 -1.43
N GLY A 35 10.80 -18.11 -1.64
CA GLY A 35 11.50 -18.13 -2.94
C GLY A 35 10.87 -17.24 -4.01
N MET A 36 9.97 -16.32 -3.66
CA MET A 36 9.37 -15.34 -4.57
C MET A 36 9.64 -13.91 -4.11
N THR A 37 9.35 -12.91 -4.96
CA THR A 37 9.31 -11.51 -4.52
C THR A 37 8.33 -11.36 -3.37
N ALA A 38 8.80 -10.87 -2.22
CA ALA A 38 7.98 -10.70 -1.03
C ALA A 38 6.70 -9.88 -1.34
N PRO A 39 5.52 -10.32 -0.87
CA PRO A 39 4.30 -9.57 -1.07
C PRO A 39 4.28 -8.32 -0.19
N LEU A 40 3.66 -7.26 -0.69
CA LEU A 40 3.40 -6.06 0.09
C LEU A 40 2.17 -6.30 0.99
N LEU A 41 2.34 -6.17 2.30
CA LEU A 41 1.24 -6.27 3.25
C LEU A 41 0.66 -4.89 3.50
N SER A 42 -0.65 -4.71 3.39
CA SER A 42 -1.25 -3.40 3.59
C SER A 42 -2.61 -3.46 4.28
N SER A 43 -2.92 -2.48 5.14
CA SER A 43 -4.19 -2.43 5.88
C SER A 43 -4.51 -1.00 6.35
N PHE A 44 -5.81 -0.74 6.57
CA PHE A 44 -6.31 0.45 7.29
C PHE A 44 -6.25 0.27 8.82
N ASP A 45 -6.20 -0.98 9.27
CA ASP A 45 -6.19 -1.38 10.67
C ASP A 45 -4.75 -1.34 11.20
N ILE A 46 -4.48 -0.38 12.10
CA ILE A 46 -3.16 -0.13 12.69
C ILE A 46 -2.72 -1.32 13.55
N ASP A 47 -3.62 -1.86 14.38
CA ASP A 47 -3.32 -3.00 15.26
C ASP A 47 -2.91 -4.24 14.45
N ALA A 48 -3.52 -4.40 13.27
CA ALA A 48 -3.19 -5.49 12.36
C ALA A 48 -1.81 -5.28 11.68
N LEU A 49 -1.43 -4.04 11.35
CA LEU A 49 -0.07 -3.73 10.86
C LEU A 49 0.99 -3.92 11.95
N GLU A 50 0.70 -3.53 13.20
CA GLU A 50 1.59 -3.76 14.34
C GLU A 50 1.82 -5.25 14.59
N ALA A 51 0.76 -6.05 14.56
CA ALA A 51 0.88 -7.50 14.72
C ALA A 51 1.63 -8.16 13.56
N ALA A 52 1.45 -7.67 12.32
CA ALA A 52 2.22 -8.13 11.16
C ALA A 52 3.71 -7.78 11.30
N GLN A 53 4.03 -6.55 11.73
CA GLN A 53 5.40 -6.10 11.99
C GLN A 53 6.08 -6.94 13.07
N ALA A 54 5.37 -7.25 14.17
CA ALA A 54 5.91 -8.07 15.24
C ALA A 54 6.11 -9.54 14.84
N ALA A 55 5.22 -10.09 13.99
CA ALA A 55 5.26 -11.49 13.59
C ALA A 55 6.30 -11.78 12.49
N VAL A 56 6.40 -10.89 11.50
CA VAL A 56 7.24 -11.04 10.31
C VAL A 56 7.80 -9.67 9.88
N PRO A 57 8.81 -9.14 10.59
CA PRO A 57 9.31 -7.79 10.36
C PRO A 57 9.92 -7.57 8.97
N GLU A 58 10.44 -8.63 8.35
CA GLU A 58 11.10 -8.60 7.04
C GLU A 58 10.15 -8.39 5.85
N LEU A 59 8.85 -8.67 6.00
CA LEU A 59 7.87 -8.42 4.93
C LEU A 59 7.56 -6.92 4.82
N PRO A 60 7.50 -6.35 3.61
CA PRO A 60 7.22 -4.93 3.44
C PRO A 60 5.77 -4.60 3.81
N ARG A 61 5.57 -3.43 4.43
CA ARG A 61 4.26 -2.94 4.88
C ARG A 61 3.87 -1.62 4.22
N GLY A 62 2.59 -1.47 3.94
CA GLY A 62 1.95 -0.25 3.44
C GLY A 62 0.82 0.21 4.36
N LEU A 63 0.82 1.49 4.73
CA LEU A 63 -0.24 2.10 5.54
C LEU A 63 -1.37 2.59 4.63
N LEU A 64 -2.60 2.08 4.78
CA LEU A 64 -3.76 2.62 4.05
C LEU A 64 -4.44 3.72 4.85
N LEU A 65 -4.78 4.83 4.19
CA LEU A 65 -5.59 5.91 4.76
C LEU A 65 -6.62 6.43 3.75
N ASP A 66 -7.88 6.51 4.18
CA ASP A 66 -8.97 7.10 3.40
C ASP A 66 -9.19 8.58 3.71
N GLU A 67 -8.62 9.05 4.83
CA GLU A 67 -8.59 10.44 5.25
C GLU A 67 -7.15 10.89 5.53
N TRP A 68 -6.87 12.18 5.31
CA TRP A 68 -5.56 12.71 5.65
C TRP A 68 -5.37 12.76 7.16
N ARG A 69 -4.22 12.29 7.64
CA ARG A 69 -3.84 12.35 9.04
C ARG A 69 -2.54 13.10 9.19
N GLU A 70 -2.49 14.12 10.03
CA GLU A 70 -1.26 14.90 10.24
C GLU A 70 -0.12 14.07 10.87
N ASP A 71 -0.46 13.00 11.59
CA ASP A 71 0.50 12.09 12.22
C ASP A 71 1.02 10.98 11.29
N TRP A 72 0.70 11.01 9.98
CA TRP A 72 1.04 9.95 9.03
C TRP A 72 2.53 9.57 9.05
N ARG A 73 3.43 10.56 9.21
CA ARG A 73 4.88 10.35 9.18
C ARG A 73 5.37 9.60 10.41
N ALA A 74 4.86 9.96 11.59
CA ALA A 74 5.18 9.28 12.83
C ALA A 74 4.60 7.85 12.81
N LEU A 75 3.37 7.70 12.31
CA LEU A 75 2.70 6.41 12.21
C LEU A 75 3.41 5.46 11.25
N ALA A 76 3.72 5.89 10.02
CA ALA A 76 4.41 5.08 9.03
C ALA A 76 5.81 4.66 9.51
N THR A 77 6.55 5.57 10.14
CA THR A 77 7.86 5.28 10.75
C THR A 77 7.73 4.21 11.86
N ARG A 78 6.78 4.38 12.77
CA ARG A 78 6.55 3.46 13.89
C ARG A 78 6.20 2.05 13.42
N LEU A 79 5.38 1.95 12.37
CA LEU A 79 4.97 0.68 11.75
C LEU A 79 6.03 0.08 10.80
N GLY A 80 7.15 0.77 10.60
CA GLY A 80 8.19 0.36 9.66
C GLY A 80 7.63 0.16 8.25
N CYS A 81 6.74 1.05 7.81
CA CYS A 81 6.13 1.02 6.49
C CYS A 81 7.11 1.54 5.44
N VAL A 82 7.17 0.85 4.30
CA VAL A 82 7.93 1.29 3.12
C VAL A 82 7.06 2.11 2.15
N SER A 83 5.74 2.08 2.34
CA SER A 83 4.79 2.74 1.46
C SER A 83 3.56 3.28 2.21
N ILE A 84 2.87 4.23 1.59
CA ILE A 84 1.58 4.75 2.03
C ILE A 84 0.58 4.69 0.88
N HIS A 85 -0.62 4.23 1.18
CA HIS A 85 -1.64 3.89 0.20
C HIS A 85 -2.84 4.81 0.48
N LEU A 86 -3.17 5.69 -0.45
CA LEU A 86 -4.09 6.80 -0.18
C LEU A 86 -5.27 6.82 -1.16
N ASN A 87 -6.41 7.28 -0.65
CA ASN A 87 -7.47 7.74 -1.53
C ASN A 87 -6.94 8.87 -2.42
N HIS A 88 -7.03 8.69 -3.74
CA HIS A 88 -6.42 9.61 -4.70
C HIS A 88 -6.94 11.06 -4.60
N LYS A 89 -8.11 11.27 -3.99
CA LYS A 89 -8.71 12.60 -3.77
C LYS A 89 -7.99 13.40 -2.69
N LEU A 90 -7.20 12.75 -1.84
CA LEU A 90 -6.41 13.40 -0.80
C LEU A 90 -5.12 14.03 -1.34
N LEU A 91 -4.70 13.69 -2.55
CA LEU A 91 -3.42 14.11 -3.08
C LEU A 91 -3.51 15.33 -3.98
N ASP A 92 -2.61 16.27 -3.70
CA ASP A 92 -2.08 17.28 -4.61
C ASP A 92 -0.57 17.06 -4.73
N GLU A 93 0.08 17.82 -5.61
CA GLU A 93 1.52 17.73 -5.85
C GLU A 93 2.37 18.01 -4.59
N ALA A 94 1.90 18.91 -3.73
CA ALA A 94 2.57 19.25 -2.47
C ALA A 94 2.59 18.05 -1.51
N ARG A 95 1.46 17.38 -1.32
CA ARG A 95 1.39 16.16 -0.50
C ARG A 95 2.20 15.01 -1.09
N VAL A 96 2.20 14.85 -2.41
CA VAL A 96 3.06 13.85 -3.06
C VAL A 96 4.53 14.12 -2.73
N THR A 97 4.98 15.36 -2.88
CA THR A 97 6.36 15.78 -2.56
C THR A 97 6.70 15.47 -1.10
N LEU A 98 5.84 15.83 -0.14
CA LEU A 98 6.05 15.57 1.29
C LEU A 98 6.20 14.08 1.64
N LEU A 99 5.48 13.20 0.93
CA LEU A 99 5.57 11.75 1.12
C LEU A 99 6.86 11.19 0.51
N LYS A 100 7.26 11.67 -0.68
CA LYS A 100 8.52 11.26 -1.33
C LYS A 100 9.74 11.72 -0.55
N GLU A 101 9.73 12.93 0.00
CA GLU A 101 10.79 13.46 0.87
C GLU A 101 10.94 12.64 2.17
N ALA A 102 9.87 11.99 2.63
CA ALA A 102 9.93 11.06 3.76
C ALA A 102 10.44 9.66 3.37
N GLY A 103 10.79 9.43 2.10
CA GLY A 103 11.29 8.15 1.61
C GLY A 103 10.22 7.07 1.42
N LEU A 104 8.93 7.44 1.40
CA LEU A 104 7.85 6.48 1.18
C LEU A 104 7.53 6.31 -0.30
N HIS A 105 7.23 5.08 -0.70
CA HIS A 105 6.51 4.82 -1.95
C HIS A 105 5.02 5.14 -1.80
N ILE A 106 4.41 5.64 -2.87
CA ILE A 106 3.01 6.08 -2.86
C ILE A 106 2.19 5.20 -3.78
N LEU A 107 1.15 4.58 -3.22
CA LEU A 107 0.09 3.93 -3.97
C LEU A 107 -1.19 4.75 -3.83
N VAL A 108 -1.96 4.89 -4.91
CA VAL A 108 -3.27 5.56 -4.88
C VAL A 108 -4.38 4.63 -5.32
N TYR A 109 -5.55 4.78 -4.70
CA TYR A 109 -6.75 4.03 -5.05
C TYR A 109 -8.02 4.90 -4.97
N THR A 110 -9.14 4.52 -5.57
CA THR A 110 -9.22 3.68 -6.79
C THR A 110 -9.30 4.63 -7.97
N VAL A 111 -8.27 4.65 -8.82
CA VAL A 111 -8.16 5.64 -9.91
C VAL A 111 -8.62 5.04 -11.22
N ASN A 112 -9.81 5.42 -11.66
CA ASN A 112 -10.43 4.87 -12.87
C ASN A 112 -10.40 5.84 -14.06
N LYS A 113 -9.87 7.07 -13.89
CA LYS A 113 -9.79 8.08 -14.95
C LYS A 113 -8.35 8.21 -15.46
N PRO A 114 -8.06 7.92 -16.74
CA PRO A 114 -6.72 8.01 -17.31
C PRO A 114 -6.01 9.35 -17.06
N GLN A 115 -6.75 10.47 -17.15
CA GLN A 115 -6.17 11.81 -16.94
C GLN A 115 -5.70 12.00 -15.50
N ARG A 116 -6.44 11.47 -14.51
CA ARG A 116 -6.04 11.54 -13.11
C ARG A 116 -4.89 10.58 -12.81
N ALA A 117 -4.86 9.40 -13.42
CA ALA A 117 -3.71 8.50 -13.31
C ALA A 117 -2.44 9.16 -13.85
N ALA A 118 -2.53 9.75 -15.05
CA ALA A 118 -1.43 10.50 -15.67
C ALA A 118 -0.90 11.63 -14.80
N GLU A 119 -1.81 12.46 -14.25
CA GLU A 119 -1.45 13.55 -13.34
C GLU A 119 -0.71 13.07 -12.10
N LEU A 120 -1.25 12.06 -11.40
CA LEU A 120 -0.65 11.49 -10.19
C LEU A 120 0.73 10.88 -10.47
N LEU A 121 0.87 10.16 -11.58
CA LEU A 121 2.14 9.57 -11.98
C LEU A 121 3.19 10.66 -12.30
N ARG A 122 2.80 11.76 -12.96
CA ARG A 122 3.71 12.91 -13.21
C ARG A 122 4.17 13.59 -11.92
N TRP A 123 3.31 13.67 -10.90
CA TRP A 123 3.70 14.17 -9.59
C TRP A 123 4.67 13.24 -8.84
N GLY A 124 4.82 11.98 -9.28
CA GLY A 124 5.74 11.01 -8.70
C GLY A 124 5.09 9.92 -7.84
N VAL A 125 3.77 9.71 -7.97
CA VAL A 125 3.11 8.53 -7.40
C VAL A 125 3.68 7.26 -8.04
N ASP A 126 4.01 6.26 -7.22
CA ASP A 126 4.71 5.04 -7.66
C ASP A 126 3.76 3.95 -8.19
N SER A 127 2.49 3.97 -7.79
CA SER A 127 1.54 2.90 -8.15
C SER A 127 0.10 3.36 -8.20
N ILE A 128 -0.64 2.90 -9.21
CA ILE A 128 -2.07 3.12 -9.39
C ILE A 128 -2.83 1.82 -9.17
N CYS A 129 -3.78 1.83 -8.24
CA CYS A 129 -4.81 0.77 -8.12
C CYS A 129 -6.07 1.23 -8.86
N THR A 130 -6.57 0.40 -9.78
CA THR A 130 -7.65 0.75 -10.72
C THR A 130 -8.61 -0.42 -10.95
N ASP A 131 -9.89 -0.09 -11.16
CA ASP A 131 -10.90 -1.03 -11.68
C ASP A 131 -10.93 -1.00 -13.22
N ALA A 132 -10.48 0.09 -13.85
CA ALA A 132 -10.47 0.30 -15.29
C ALA A 132 -9.21 -0.27 -15.95
N ILE A 133 -8.93 -1.56 -15.67
CA ILE A 133 -7.70 -2.25 -16.10
C ILE A 133 -7.54 -2.37 -17.62
N ASP A 134 -8.64 -2.22 -18.36
CA ASP A 134 -8.69 -2.16 -19.82
C ASP A 134 -8.19 -0.82 -20.37
N GLN A 135 -8.29 0.26 -19.58
CA GLN A 135 -7.87 1.62 -19.96
C GLN A 135 -6.52 2.01 -19.35
N ILE A 136 -6.26 1.58 -18.12
CA ILE A 136 -5.02 1.85 -17.37
C ILE A 136 -4.27 0.52 -17.23
N GLY A 137 -3.63 0.11 -18.33
CA GLY A 137 -2.90 -1.16 -18.42
C GLY A 137 -1.47 -1.11 -17.85
N PRO A 138 -0.72 -2.22 -17.90
CA PRO A 138 0.61 -2.34 -17.29
C PRO A 138 1.68 -1.41 -17.90
N ASN A 139 1.45 -0.94 -19.12
CA ASN A 139 2.33 0.00 -19.84
C ASN A 139 1.61 1.33 -20.11
N PHE A 140 0.71 1.76 -19.22
CA PHE A 140 -0.03 3.01 -19.38
C PHE A 140 0.92 4.18 -19.64
N ILE A 141 0.78 4.83 -20.79
CA ILE A 141 1.60 5.97 -21.22
C ILE A 141 0.85 7.25 -20.87
N TYR A 142 1.55 8.20 -20.23
CA TYR A 142 0.99 9.43 -19.70
C TYR A 142 1.92 10.62 -19.91
#